data_AF-A0A0F9LUX5-F1
#
_entry.id   AF-A0A0F9LUX5-F1
#
_cell.length_a   1.000
_cell.length_b   1.000
_cell.length_c   1.000
_cell.angle_alpha   90.00
_cell.angle_beta   90.00
_cell.angle_gamma   90.00
#
_symmetry.space_group_name_H-M   'P 1'
#
loop_
_entity.id
_entity.type
_entity.pdbx_description
1 polymer ?
#
loop_
_entity_poly.entity_id
_entity_poly.type
_entity_poly.pdbx_seq_one_letter_code
_entity_poly.pdbx_strand_id
1 'polypeptide(L)'
;MVEKINTFTDVICPFCGTLCDDLEVDVDVDTNLIVEVRNGCQIGVKKYFSSNPSEHRYEKPLIKDNGSYKEVSWEEALDKAADILV
;
A
#
# COMPACT_ATOMS: atom_id res chain seq x y z
N MET A 1 15.89 -11.99 19.30
CA MET A 1 15.88 -12.08 17.83
C MET A 1 16.35 -10.72 17.36
N VAL A 2 17.41 -10.65 16.56
CA VAL A 2 17.86 -9.36 16.01
C VAL A 2 17.02 -9.16 14.75
N GLU A 3 16.09 -8.22 14.78
CA GLU A 3 15.31 -7.82 13.60
C GLU A 3 16.30 -7.36 12.52
N LYS A 4 16.35 -8.08 11.40
CA LYS A 4 17.23 -7.73 10.29
C LYS A 4 16.55 -6.60 9.52
N ILE A 5 16.95 -5.38 9.80
CA ILE A 5 16.40 -4.18 9.17
C ILE A 5 17.16 -3.88 7.88
N ASN A 6 16.40 -3.58 6.81
CA ASN A 6 16.91 -2.95 5.61
C ASN A 6 16.36 -1.52 5.50
N THR A 7 17.24 -0.53 5.44
CA THR A 7 16.86 0.89 5.30
C THR A 7 16.93 1.32 3.85
N PHE A 8 15.84 1.86 3.32
CA PHE A 8 15.78 2.51 2.02
C PHE A 8 15.85 4.03 2.22
N THR A 9 16.82 4.70 1.58
CA THR A 9 17.00 6.17 1.64
C THR A 9 16.46 6.83 0.38
N ASP A 10 16.37 8.17 0.41
CA ASP A 10 15.97 8.99 -0.74
C ASP A 10 14.58 8.59 -1.29
N VAL A 11 13.70 8.16 -0.38
CA VAL A 11 12.35 7.68 -0.70
C VAL A 11 11.40 8.88 -0.85
N ILE A 12 10.64 8.88 -1.94
CA ILE A 12 9.66 9.93 -2.22
C ILE A 12 8.34 9.67 -1.50
N CYS A 13 7.89 10.63 -0.68
CA CYS A 13 6.61 10.59 0.02
C CYS A 13 5.41 10.72 -0.95
N PRO A 14 4.49 9.73 -1.03
CA PRO A 14 3.38 9.72 -1.98
C PRO A 14 2.09 10.32 -1.41
N PHE A 15 2.18 11.28 -0.49
CA PHE A 15 1.01 11.81 0.20
C PHE A 15 0.49 13.12 -0.41
N CYS A 16 1.21 14.23 -0.23
CA CYS A 16 0.78 15.55 -0.67
C CYS A 16 1.68 16.09 -1.80
N GLY A 17 1.29 17.22 -2.40
CA GLY A 17 2.02 17.85 -3.50
C GLY A 17 3.40 18.41 -3.14
N THR A 18 3.80 18.41 -1.86
CA THR A 18 5.16 18.81 -1.45
C THR A 18 6.20 17.82 -1.95
N LEU A 19 5.83 16.54 -2.07
CA LEU A 19 6.69 15.49 -2.63
C LEU A 19 8.09 15.42 -1.97
N CYS A 20 8.15 15.39 -0.62
CA CYS A 20 9.43 15.22 0.09
C CYS A 20 10.15 13.98 -0.43
N ASP A 21 11.43 14.09 -0.73
CA ASP A 21 12.26 13.10 -1.43
C ASP A 21 13.41 12.56 -0.57
N ASP A 22 13.39 12.83 0.74
CA ASP A 22 14.44 12.53 1.70
C ASP A 22 13.99 11.54 2.80
N LEU A 23 12.93 10.77 2.58
CA LEU A 23 12.47 9.80 3.59
C LEU A 23 13.45 8.63 3.69
N GLU A 24 13.65 8.18 4.93
CA GLU A 24 14.28 6.91 5.22
C GLU A 24 13.22 5.92 5.72
N VAL A 25 13.11 4.76 5.08
CA VAL A 25 12.11 3.74 5.39
C VAL A 25 12.81 2.46 5.81
N ASP A 26 12.58 2.04 7.05
CA ASP A 26 13.09 0.78 7.56
C ASP A 26 12.07 -0.33 7.33
N VAL A 27 12.53 -1.42 6.71
CA VAL A 27 11.74 -2.62 6.45
C VAL A 27 12.37 -3.80 7.16
N ASP A 28 11.58 -4.54 7.93
CA ASP A 28 11.98 -5.81 8.50
C ASP A 28 12.08 -6.86 7.38
N VAL A 29 13.26 -7.46 7.21
CA VAL A 29 13.56 -8.35 6.07
C VAL A 29 12.79 -9.67 6.13
N ASP A 30 12.44 -10.14 7.33
CA ASP A 30 11.78 -11.44 7.50
C ASP A 30 10.27 -11.35 7.26
N THR A 31 9.66 -10.26 7.70
CA THR A 31 8.22 -9.99 7.57
C THR A 31 7.86 -9.14 6.35
N ASN A 32 8.86 -8.45 5.78
CA ASN A 32 8.69 -7.47 4.70
C ASN A 32 7.72 -6.33 5.06
N LEU A 33 7.67 -5.96 6.33
CA LEU A 33 6.82 -4.89 6.86
C LEU A 33 7.63 -3.62 7.12
N ILE A 34 7.00 -2.47 6.90
CA ILE A 34 7.56 -1.17 7.29
C ILE A 34 7.48 -1.06 8.81
N VAL A 35 8.62 -0.75 9.45
CA VAL A 35 8.71 -0.66 10.92
C VAL A 35 9.05 0.75 11.41
N GLU A 36 9.68 1.59 10.58
CA GLU A 36 10.01 2.99 10.91
C GLU A 36 10.07 3.84 9.63
N VAL A 37 9.70 5.12 9.74
CA VAL A 37 9.78 6.09 8.63
C VAL A 37 10.23 7.44 9.19
N ARG A 38 11.41 7.90 8.77
CA ARG A 38 12.02 9.17 9.19
C ARG A 38 11.86 10.26 8.12
N ASN A 39 12.06 11.52 8.51
CA ASN A 39 11.95 12.75 7.69
C ASN A 39 10.55 13.07 7.11
N GLY A 40 9.59 12.13 7.17
CA GLY A 40 8.20 12.38 6.83
C GLY A 40 7.41 13.13 7.91
N CYS A 41 6.42 13.94 7.51
CA CYS A 41 5.42 14.46 8.44
C CYS A 41 4.50 13.32 8.94
N GLN A 42 3.72 13.56 10.00
CA GLN A 42 2.85 12.54 10.60
C GLN A 42 1.89 11.87 9.59
N ILE A 43 1.46 12.59 8.56
CA ILE A 43 0.55 12.05 7.54
C ILE A 43 1.31 11.18 6.54
N GLY A 44 2.48 11.65 6.07
CA GLY A 44 3.36 10.89 5.19
C GLY A 44 3.79 9.57 5.84
N VAL A 45 4.22 9.62 7.10
CA VAL A 45 4.59 8.43 7.90
C VAL A 45 3.42 7.43 7.96
N LYS A 46 2.21 7.88 8.31
CA LYS A 46 1.02 7.00 8.34
C LYS A 46 0.67 6.41 6.98
N LYS A 47 0.93 7.12 5.88
CA LYS A 47 0.69 6.60 4.52
C LYS A 47 1.56 5.38 4.24
N TYR A 48 2.82 5.38 4.66
CA TYR A 48 3.66 4.19 4.56
C TYR A 48 3.20 3.07 5.46
N PHE A 49 2.95 3.32 6.76
CA PHE A 49 2.44 2.26 7.65
C PHE A 49 1.11 1.65 7.19
N SER A 50 0.29 2.38 6.42
CA SER A 50 -0.93 1.82 5.80
C SER A 50 -0.67 0.74 4.74
N SER A 51 0.59 0.55 4.30
CA SER A 51 0.95 -0.58 3.42
C SER A 51 1.01 -1.91 4.15
N ASN A 52 1.21 -1.89 5.48
CA ASN A 52 1.21 -3.08 6.30
C ASN A 52 -0.21 -3.69 6.36
N PRO A 53 -0.34 -4.98 6.72
CA PRO A 53 -1.63 -5.67 6.80
C PRO A 53 -2.66 -4.90 7.65
N SER A 54 -3.86 -4.74 7.12
CA SER A 54 -4.99 -4.15 7.83
C SER A 54 -6.31 -4.67 7.25
N GLU A 55 -7.38 -4.63 8.05
CA GLU A 55 -8.74 -5.04 7.62
C GLU A 55 -9.29 -4.19 6.47
N HIS A 56 -8.67 -3.03 6.20
CA HIS A 56 -9.07 -2.11 5.13
C HIS A 56 -8.25 -2.29 3.85
N ARG A 57 -7.30 -3.23 3.82
CA ARG A 57 -6.47 -3.52 2.64
C ARG A 57 -7.17 -4.59 1.80
N TYR A 58 -7.68 -4.22 0.64
CA TYR A 58 -8.17 -5.20 -0.34
C TYR A 58 -6.99 -5.98 -0.93
N GLU A 59 -7.05 -7.31 -0.83
CA GLU A 59 -6.03 -8.23 -1.38
C GLU A 59 -6.43 -8.82 -2.73
N LYS A 60 -7.71 -8.72 -3.11
CA LYS A 60 -8.24 -9.18 -4.39
C LYS A 60 -9.23 -8.19 -5.00
N PRO A 61 -9.41 -8.21 -6.33
CA PRO A 61 -10.48 -7.47 -6.99
C PRO A 61 -11.86 -7.90 -6.48
N LEU A 62 -12.78 -6.93 -6.43
CA LEU A 62 -14.15 -7.13 -5.96
C LEU A 62 -15.17 -6.65 -7.00
N ILE A 63 -16.21 -7.45 -7.23
CA ILE A 63 -17.37 -7.05 -8.03
C ILE A 63 -18.60 -7.02 -7.12
N LYS A 64 -19.39 -5.95 -7.22
CA LYS A 64 -20.67 -5.83 -6.50
C LYS A 64 -21.73 -6.73 -7.16
N ASP A 65 -22.38 -7.56 -6.36
CA ASP A 65 -23.46 -8.45 -6.76
C ASP A 65 -24.57 -8.39 -5.70
N ASN A 66 -25.79 -8.01 -6.11
CA ASN A 66 -26.98 -7.96 -5.24
C ASN A 66 -26.76 -7.25 -3.88
N GLY A 67 -25.97 -6.18 -3.86
CA GLY A 67 -25.72 -5.38 -2.65
C GLY A 67 -24.52 -5.84 -1.80
N SER A 68 -23.92 -6.99 -2.09
CA SER A 68 -22.67 -7.46 -1.48
C SER A 68 -21.51 -7.40 -2.48
N TYR A 69 -20.28 -7.58 -2.00
CA TYR A 69 -19.09 -7.69 -2.84
C TYR A 69 -18.59 -9.14 -2.85
N LYS A 70 -18.22 -9.62 -4.03
CA LYS A 70 -17.60 -10.93 -4.22
C LYS A 70 -16.18 -10.75 -4.73
N GLU A 71 -15.25 -11.54 -4.20
CA GLU A 71 -13.89 -11.66 -4.73
C GLU A 71 -13.93 -12.33 -6.11
N VAL A 72 -13.17 -11.79 -7.06
CA VAL A 72 -13.06 -12.30 -8.43
C VAL A 72 -11.59 -12.31 -8.90
N SER A 73 -11.32 -12.91 -10.06
CA SER A 73 -9.99 -12.83 -10.66
C SER A 73 -9.71 -11.44 -11.24
N TRP A 74 -8.44 -11.17 -11.53
CA TRP A 74 -8.06 -9.94 -12.24
C TRP A 74 -8.62 -9.91 -13.67
N GLU A 75 -8.63 -11.04 -14.40
CA GLU A 75 -9.21 -11.08 -15.75
C GLU A 75 -10.69 -10.68 -15.72
N GLU A 76 -11.49 -11.31 -14.85
CA GLU A 76 -12.93 -11.00 -14.74
C GLU A 76 -13.19 -9.53 -14.36
N ALA A 77 -12.41 -9.00 -13.40
CA ALA A 77 -12.55 -7.61 -12.97
C ALA A 77 -12.19 -6.61 -14.09
N LEU A 78 -11.13 -6.89 -14.85
CA LEU A 78 -10.68 -6.05 -15.95
C LEU A 78 -11.63 -6.12 -17.15
N ASP A 79 -12.08 -7.30 -17.54
CA ASP A 79 -13.04 -7.49 -18.64
C ASP A 79 -14.35 -6.75 -18.34
N LYS A 80 -14.88 -6.90 -17.13
CA LYS A 80 -16.10 -6.18 -16.72
C LYS A 80 -15.91 -4.66 -16.70
N ALA A 81 -14.74 -4.17 -16.27
CA ALA A 81 -14.44 -2.75 -16.29
C ALA A 81 -14.32 -2.22 -17.73
N ALA A 82 -13.70 -2.98 -18.63
CA ALA A 82 -13.60 -2.65 -20.04
C ALA A 82 -14.99 -2.58 -20.70
N ASP A 83 -15.85 -3.58 -20.50
CA ASP A 83 -17.22 -3.63 -21.02
C ASP A 83 -18.11 -2.45 -20.61
N ILE A 84 -17.79 -1.74 -19.51
CA ILE A 84 -18.50 -0.53 -19.08
C ILE A 84 -18.03 0.72 -19.83
N LEU A 85 -16.74 0.75 -20.20
CA LEU A 85 -16.11 1.92 -20.83
C LEU A 85 -16.33 1.99 -22.34
N VAL A 86 -16.67 0.87 -22.99
CA VAL A 86 -16.86 0.72 -24.44
C VAL A 86 -18.32 0.47 -24.81
#